data_AF-A0A7V4BV94-F1
#
_entry.id   AF-A0A7V4BV94-F1
#
_cell.length_a   1.000
_cell.length_b   1.000
_cell.length_c   1.000
_cell.angle_alpha   90.00
_cell.angle_beta   90.00
_cell.angle_gamma   90.00
#
_symmetry.space_group_name_H-M   'P 1'
#
loop_
_entity.id
_entity.type
_entity.pdbx_description
1 polymer ?
#
loop_
_entity_poly.entity_id
_entity_poly.type
_entity_poly.pdbx_seq_one_letter_code
_entity_poly.pdbx_strand_id
1 'polypeptide(L)'
;MQKHTIKKIIYLGVVMLCIGYRCSVDEGGPTGPSGSQPVTEGIEAKVADQPWKAFNYSAYLCGKQITLTGLDSANGTITITLNDTVVGRTYELSTTSAHWATYTTINTGDLYTTYSHPQAGGIVVLSQFNKDSLIVSGSFIFYAYNLRTKTTITISEGDFSNISITKESYPKLGMRAYIGGKLWTSATAIGTISDSAITIRGENANGEQIYFQICNVLQDIYALNSQSCHWARYIAGSSDTIPYFSNSSATINGKVVISNISADSVAQGSFIISMYRSSDKKNLQITQGLFNGIKLHR
;
A
#
# COMPACT_ATOMS: atom_id res chain seq x y z
N MET A 1 -59.57 -35.58 34.23
CA MET A 1 -59.18 -36.86 33.63
C MET A 1 -59.00 -36.67 32.12
N GLN A 2 -57.82 -36.23 31.66
CA GLN A 2 -57.37 -36.43 30.27
C GLN A 2 -55.88 -36.07 30.13
N LYS A 3 -55.21 -36.85 29.28
CA LYS A 3 -53.78 -37.19 29.29
C LYS A 3 -52.86 -36.06 28.80
N HIS A 4 -51.80 -35.77 29.56
CA HIS A 4 -50.61 -35.10 29.04
C HIS A 4 -49.74 -36.09 28.27
N THR A 5 -49.62 -35.87 26.96
CA THR A 5 -48.74 -36.64 26.08
C THR A 5 -47.32 -36.07 26.16
N ILE A 6 -46.42 -36.80 26.83
CA ILE A 6 -44.99 -36.48 26.89
C ILE A 6 -44.35 -36.83 25.53
N LYS A 7 -43.95 -35.82 24.76
CA LYS A 7 -43.08 -36.00 23.58
C LYS A 7 -41.64 -36.20 24.05
N LYS A 8 -41.12 -37.42 23.90
CA LYS A 8 -39.69 -37.74 24.01
C LYS A 8 -38.95 -37.10 22.83
N ILE A 9 -38.09 -36.12 23.10
CA ILE A 9 -37.11 -35.63 22.13
C ILE A 9 -35.86 -36.49 22.30
N ILE A 10 -35.52 -37.23 21.24
CA ILE A 10 -34.34 -38.08 21.14
C ILE A 10 -33.15 -37.16 20.85
N TYR A 11 -32.21 -37.06 21.80
CA TYR A 11 -30.88 -36.51 21.55
C TYR A 11 -30.09 -37.53 20.74
N LEU A 12 -29.96 -37.27 19.43
CA LEU A 12 -29.04 -38.00 18.57
C LEU A 12 -27.64 -37.43 18.81
N GLY A 13 -26.82 -38.18 19.56
CA GLY A 13 -25.42 -37.85 19.79
C GLY A 13 -24.64 -37.92 18.49
N VAL A 14 -24.17 -36.76 18.02
CA VAL A 14 -23.13 -36.69 17.00
C VAL A 14 -21.81 -37.02 17.69
N VAL A 15 -21.36 -38.27 17.50
CA VAL A 15 -20.02 -38.70 17.90
C VAL A 15 -19.01 -37.97 17.02
N MET A 16 -18.33 -37.02 17.63
CA MET A 16 -17.20 -36.29 17.08
C MET A 16 -16.01 -37.26 16.98
N LEU A 17 -15.74 -37.76 15.76
CA LEU A 17 -14.54 -38.54 15.46
C LEU A 17 -13.38 -37.57 15.17
N CYS A 18 -12.72 -37.09 16.22
CA CYS A 18 -11.44 -36.39 16.12
C CYS A 18 -10.35 -37.39 15.70
N ILE A 19 -10.14 -37.54 14.40
CA ILE A 19 -8.90 -38.15 13.89
C ILE A 19 -7.79 -37.14 14.19
N GLY A 20 -7.00 -37.44 15.22
CA GLY A 20 -5.84 -36.66 15.61
C GLY A 20 -4.76 -36.74 14.54
N TYR A 21 -4.78 -35.80 13.60
CA TYR A 21 -3.56 -35.40 12.91
C TYR A 21 -2.73 -34.61 13.92
N ARG A 22 -1.71 -35.26 14.50
CA ARG A 22 -0.57 -34.54 15.07
C ARG A 22 0.20 -33.89 13.92
N CYS A 23 -0.28 -32.73 13.49
CA CYS A 23 0.60 -31.75 12.88
C CYS A 23 1.32 -31.11 14.07
N SER A 24 2.59 -31.46 14.27
CA SER A 24 3.46 -30.67 15.13
C SER A 24 3.50 -29.28 14.51
N VAL A 25 2.70 -28.37 15.07
CA VAL A 25 2.92 -26.95 14.86
C VAL A 25 4.28 -26.70 15.49
N ASP A 26 5.31 -26.61 14.65
CA ASP A 26 6.55 -25.99 15.05
C ASP A 26 6.17 -24.58 15.49
N GLU A 27 6.19 -24.33 16.80
CA GLU A 27 6.10 -23.01 17.42
C GLU A 27 7.37 -22.19 17.14
N GLY A 28 7.85 -22.25 15.89
CA GLY A 28 8.77 -21.28 15.33
C GLY A 28 8.00 -20.01 15.03
N GLY A 29 7.63 -19.26 16.09
CA GLY A 29 7.38 -17.84 15.93
C GLY A 29 8.56 -17.20 15.20
N PRO A 30 8.35 -16.15 14.40
CA PRO A 30 9.43 -15.53 13.63
C PRO A 30 10.52 -15.07 14.59
N THR A 31 11.58 -15.86 14.68
CA THR A 31 12.80 -15.47 15.36
C THR A 31 13.37 -14.31 14.55
N GLY A 32 13.67 -13.21 15.24
CA GLY A 32 14.28 -12.04 14.62
C GLY A 32 15.52 -12.44 13.81
N PRO A 33 15.91 -11.62 12.81
CA PRO A 33 16.96 -11.98 11.86
C PRO A 33 18.24 -12.45 12.57
N SER A 34 18.65 -13.67 12.24
CA SER A 34 19.83 -14.35 12.78
C SER A 34 21.10 -13.77 12.15
N GLY A 35 21.85 -12.99 12.93
CA GLY A 35 23.33 -12.91 12.86
C GLY A 35 23.99 -12.40 11.57
N SER A 36 23.27 -11.78 10.63
CA SER A 36 23.91 -11.08 9.52
C SER A 36 24.73 -9.90 10.06
N GLN A 37 25.93 -9.69 9.50
CA GLN A 37 26.69 -8.48 9.78
C GLN A 37 25.81 -7.27 9.42
N PRO A 38 25.70 -6.26 10.31
CA PRO A 38 24.85 -5.10 10.04
C PRO A 38 25.32 -4.41 8.76
N VAL A 39 24.36 -4.11 7.87
CA VAL A 39 24.64 -3.35 6.66
C VAL A 39 25.24 -2.01 7.09
N THR A 40 26.43 -1.67 6.58
CA THR A 40 27.09 -0.42 6.97
C THR A 40 26.38 0.79 6.35
N GLU A 41 25.93 0.65 5.10
CA GLU A 41 25.13 1.63 4.38
C GLU A 41 24.37 0.94 3.23
N GLY A 42 23.10 1.26 3.03
CA GLY A 42 22.29 0.75 1.92
C GLY A 42 21.15 -0.17 2.34
N ILE A 43 20.52 -0.82 1.36
CA ILE A 43 19.35 -1.70 1.54
C ILE A 43 19.68 -3.10 1.00
N GLU A 44 19.50 -4.12 1.84
CA GLU A 44 19.73 -5.53 1.51
C GLU A 44 18.54 -6.37 1.98
N ALA A 45 18.29 -7.50 1.32
CA ALA A 45 17.24 -8.46 1.66
C ALA A 45 17.51 -9.82 0.99
N LYS A 46 16.62 -10.78 1.23
CA LYS A 46 16.39 -11.93 0.37
C LYS A 46 15.05 -11.80 -0.34
N VAL A 47 15.03 -12.04 -1.64
CA VAL A 47 13.81 -12.09 -2.46
C VAL A 47 13.65 -13.51 -2.96
N ALA A 48 12.59 -14.20 -2.51
CA ALA A 48 12.41 -15.64 -2.74
C ALA A 48 13.68 -16.44 -2.39
N ASP A 49 14.23 -16.17 -1.20
CA ASP A 49 15.46 -16.76 -0.65
C ASP A 49 16.76 -16.47 -1.43
N GLN A 50 16.70 -15.70 -2.51
CA GLN A 50 17.89 -15.24 -3.24
C GLN A 50 18.39 -13.91 -2.69
N PRO A 51 19.72 -13.71 -2.53
CA PRO A 51 20.28 -12.44 -2.09
C PRO A 51 19.85 -11.30 -3.02
N TRP A 52 19.43 -10.19 -2.40
CA TRP A 52 19.03 -8.98 -3.07
C TRP A 52 19.73 -7.79 -2.41
N LYS A 53 20.36 -6.94 -3.21
CA LYS A 53 21.06 -5.76 -2.73
C LYS A 53 20.76 -4.58 -3.64
N ALA A 54 20.32 -3.48 -3.06
CA ALA A 54 20.11 -2.26 -3.81
C ALA A 54 21.45 -1.68 -4.27
N PHE A 55 21.60 -1.43 -5.57
CA PHE A 55 22.72 -0.62 -6.09
C PHE A 55 22.40 0.88 -6.05
N ASN A 56 21.10 1.23 -6.05
CA ASN A 56 20.61 2.58 -5.89
C ASN A 56 19.46 2.57 -4.90
N TYR A 57 19.48 3.48 -3.93
CA TYR A 57 18.45 3.59 -2.92
C TYR A 57 18.23 5.03 -2.52
N SER A 58 17.03 5.33 -2.04
CA SER A 58 16.64 6.66 -1.58
C SER A 58 15.57 6.56 -0.50
N ALA A 59 15.56 7.55 0.39
CA ALA A 59 14.46 7.80 1.31
C ALA A 59 13.89 9.20 1.07
N TYR A 60 12.57 9.31 0.99
CA TYR A 60 11.85 10.57 0.89
C TYR A 60 10.97 10.75 2.11
N LEU A 61 11.07 11.90 2.78
CA LEU A 61 10.21 12.27 3.89
C LEU A 61 9.31 13.43 3.47
N CYS A 62 8.00 13.19 3.47
CA CYS A 62 6.99 14.22 3.28
C CYS A 62 6.05 14.23 4.49
N GLY A 63 6.21 15.23 5.35
CA GLY A 63 5.49 15.28 6.63
C GLY A 63 5.92 14.18 7.58
N LYS A 64 4.97 13.32 7.94
CA LYS A 64 5.23 12.10 8.74
C LYS A 64 5.42 10.86 7.87
N GLN A 65 5.11 10.94 6.57
CA GLN A 65 5.24 9.80 5.68
C GLN A 65 6.67 9.69 5.18
N ILE A 66 7.29 8.52 5.36
CA ILE A 66 8.56 8.17 4.75
C ILE A 66 8.35 7.11 3.68
N THR A 67 9.00 7.28 2.53
CA THR A 67 9.06 6.27 1.47
C THR A 67 10.50 5.89 1.23
N LEU A 68 10.81 4.61 1.40
CA LEU A 68 12.09 3.98 1.08
C LEU A 68 11.96 3.29 -0.28
N THR A 69 12.93 3.50 -1.16
CA THR A 69 13.02 2.80 -2.44
C THR A 69 14.42 2.26 -2.60
N GLY A 70 14.54 0.96 -2.85
CA GLY A 70 15.78 0.31 -3.23
C GLY A 70 15.61 -0.36 -4.59
N LEU A 71 16.54 -0.10 -5.50
CA LEU A 71 16.59 -0.64 -6.84
C LEU A 71 17.80 -1.56 -6.95
N ASP A 72 17.54 -2.81 -7.32
CA ASP A 72 18.57 -3.73 -7.77
C ASP A 72 18.68 -3.70 -9.30
N SER A 73 19.88 -3.96 -9.81
CA SER A 73 20.26 -3.85 -11.21
C SER A 73 19.70 -4.98 -12.07
N ALA A 74 19.35 -6.10 -11.44
CA ALA A 74 18.94 -7.32 -12.13
C ALA A 74 17.53 -7.79 -11.76
N ASN A 75 17.13 -7.68 -10.48
CA ASN A 75 15.96 -8.40 -9.98
C ASN A 75 14.71 -7.52 -9.89
N GLY A 76 14.82 -6.30 -9.39
CA GLY A 76 13.62 -5.51 -9.12
C GLY A 76 13.80 -4.30 -8.23
N THR A 77 12.67 -3.68 -7.90
CA THR A 77 12.56 -2.54 -6.99
C THR A 77 11.74 -2.92 -5.76
N ILE A 78 12.29 -2.70 -4.56
CA ILE A 78 11.55 -2.71 -3.31
C ILE A 78 11.16 -1.28 -2.98
N THR A 79 9.88 -1.04 -2.68
CA THR A 79 9.41 0.25 -2.15
C THR A 79 8.61 0.01 -0.89
N ILE A 80 8.90 0.76 0.17
CA ILE A 80 8.22 0.70 1.47
C ILE A 80 7.75 2.10 1.80
N THR A 81 6.48 2.26 2.14
CA THR A 81 5.92 3.53 2.59
C THR A 81 5.35 3.36 3.99
N LEU A 82 5.83 4.19 4.92
CA LEU A 82 5.32 4.26 6.28
C LEU A 82 4.66 5.63 6.51
N ASN A 83 3.44 5.65 7.03
CA ASN A 83 2.70 6.88 7.34
C ASN A 83 3.04 7.51 8.71
N ASP A 84 4.14 7.08 9.33
CA ASP A 84 4.71 7.64 10.56
C ASP A 84 6.20 7.27 10.65
N THR A 85 6.94 7.86 11.58
CA THR A 85 8.42 7.73 11.71
C THR A 85 8.91 7.56 13.15
N VAL A 86 8.04 7.07 14.05
CA VAL A 86 8.38 6.69 15.43
C VAL A 86 9.39 5.53 15.44
N VAL A 87 10.55 5.73 16.07
CA VAL A 87 11.60 4.71 16.24
C VAL A 87 11.18 3.65 17.26
N GLY A 88 11.60 2.41 17.05
CA GLY A 88 11.30 1.27 17.93
C GLY A 88 9.88 0.70 17.78
N ARG A 89 9.04 1.34 16.95
CA ARG A 89 7.70 0.86 16.63
C ARG A 89 7.75 -0.17 15.51
N THR A 90 6.96 -1.24 15.65
CA THR A 90 6.63 -2.16 14.56
C THR A 90 5.50 -1.59 13.71
N TYR A 91 5.75 -1.43 12.43
CA TYR A 91 4.78 -0.99 11.42
C TYR A 91 4.26 -2.21 10.68
N GLU A 92 3.00 -2.57 10.91
CA GLU A 92 2.36 -3.64 10.16
C GLU A 92 2.06 -3.21 8.74
N LEU A 93 2.34 -4.09 7.78
CA LEU A 93 1.97 -3.97 6.37
C LEU A 93 0.82 -4.94 6.12
N SER A 94 -0.31 -4.46 5.61
CA SER A 94 -1.48 -5.30 5.33
C SER A 94 -2.47 -4.60 4.40
N THR A 95 -3.58 -5.27 4.09
CA THR A 95 -4.73 -4.71 3.36
C THR A 95 -5.44 -3.59 4.12
N THR A 96 -5.39 -3.62 5.46
CA THR A 96 -6.04 -2.65 6.35
C THR A 96 -5.07 -1.64 6.94
N SER A 97 -3.79 -1.74 6.62
CA SER A 97 -2.75 -0.83 7.13
C SER A 97 -2.56 0.38 6.20
N ALA A 98 -2.33 1.53 6.83
CA ALA A 98 -1.87 2.73 6.15
C ALA A 98 -0.44 2.57 5.66
N HIS A 99 0.33 1.61 6.17
CA HIS A 99 1.67 1.30 5.68
C HIS A 99 1.58 0.29 4.54
N TRP A 100 2.52 0.33 3.60
CA TRP A 100 2.59 -0.66 2.52
C TRP A 100 3.99 -0.88 2.01
N ALA A 101 4.19 -2.03 1.37
CA ALA A 101 5.35 -2.29 0.54
C ALA A 101 4.94 -2.87 -0.81
N THR A 102 5.82 -2.69 -1.79
CA THR A 102 5.72 -3.27 -3.12
C THR A 102 7.06 -3.84 -3.54
N TYR A 103 7.01 -4.90 -4.33
CA TYR A 103 8.14 -5.41 -5.09
C TYR A 103 7.77 -5.46 -6.58
N THR A 104 8.56 -4.84 -7.43
CA THR A 104 8.37 -4.86 -8.88
C THR A 104 9.55 -5.54 -9.54
N THR A 105 9.29 -6.52 -10.42
CA THR A 105 10.35 -7.18 -11.19
C THR A 105 10.72 -6.34 -12.42
N ILE A 106 12.01 -6.25 -12.75
CA ILE A 106 12.46 -5.52 -13.95
C ILE A 106 12.07 -6.27 -15.23
N ASN A 107 12.28 -7.59 -15.25
CA ASN A 107 12.16 -8.39 -16.47
C ASN A 107 10.72 -8.64 -16.91
N THR A 108 9.80 -8.86 -15.97
CA THR A 108 8.40 -9.16 -16.28
C THR A 108 7.47 -7.96 -16.05
N GLY A 109 7.93 -6.92 -15.33
CA GLY A 109 7.08 -5.81 -14.91
C GLY A 109 5.95 -6.26 -13.97
N ASP A 110 6.15 -7.39 -13.30
CA ASP A 110 5.20 -7.91 -12.32
C ASP A 110 5.23 -7.06 -11.07
N LEU A 111 4.05 -6.72 -10.56
CA LEU A 111 3.88 -5.94 -9.33
C LEU A 111 3.32 -6.84 -8.24
N TYR A 112 4.07 -6.97 -7.17
CA TYR A 112 3.67 -7.61 -5.93
C TYR A 112 3.42 -6.54 -4.87
N THR A 113 2.35 -6.65 -4.11
CA THR A 113 2.02 -5.65 -3.08
C THR A 113 1.56 -6.29 -1.77
N THR A 114 1.80 -5.61 -0.65
CA THR A 114 1.33 -6.06 0.68
C THR A 114 -0.13 -5.72 0.97
N TYR A 115 -0.79 -4.96 0.09
CA TYR A 115 -2.13 -4.41 0.32
C TYR A 115 -3.20 -4.98 -0.61
N SER A 116 -2.82 -5.88 -1.51
CA SER A 116 -3.75 -6.39 -2.52
C SER A 116 -4.50 -7.65 -2.16
N HIS A 117 -4.07 -8.37 -1.13
CA HIS A 117 -4.66 -9.65 -0.78
C HIS A 117 -4.40 -9.98 0.69
N PRO A 118 -5.32 -10.67 1.41
CA PRO A 118 -5.11 -11.07 2.80
C PRO A 118 -3.93 -12.03 3.04
N GLN A 119 -3.44 -12.71 1.99
CA GLN A 119 -2.21 -13.52 2.06
C GLN A 119 -0.92 -12.68 1.99
N ALA A 120 -1.05 -11.38 1.74
CA ALA A 120 0.06 -10.45 1.74
C ALA A 120 0.10 -9.69 3.07
N GLY A 121 1.28 -9.30 3.49
CA GLY A 121 1.48 -8.53 4.70
C GLY A 121 2.92 -8.57 5.18
N GLY A 122 3.22 -8.01 6.33
CA GLY A 122 4.58 -7.99 6.85
C GLY A 122 4.76 -6.95 7.93
N ILE A 123 6.02 -6.69 8.26
CA ILE A 123 6.39 -5.70 9.26
C ILE A 123 7.64 -4.93 8.82
N VAL A 124 7.72 -3.69 9.30
CA VAL A 124 8.91 -2.85 9.23
C VAL A 124 9.19 -2.31 10.63
N VAL A 125 10.45 -2.30 11.05
CA VAL A 125 10.87 -1.74 12.33
C VAL A 125 11.93 -0.68 12.08
N LEU A 126 11.66 0.55 12.49
CA LEU A 126 12.67 1.62 12.42
C LEU A 126 13.58 1.52 13.65
N SER A 127 14.88 1.26 13.44
CA SER A 127 15.89 1.28 14.51
C SER A 127 16.45 2.68 14.73
N GLN A 128 16.41 3.53 13.70
CA GLN A 128 16.89 4.91 13.76
C GLN A 128 16.08 5.80 12.84
N PHE A 129 15.76 7.01 13.31
CA PHE A 129 15.24 8.09 12.49
C PHE A 129 15.70 9.41 13.11
N ASN A 130 16.63 10.09 12.43
CA ASN A 130 17.17 11.37 12.91
C ASN A 130 16.76 12.50 11.97
N LYS A 131 15.99 13.45 12.49
CA LYS A 131 15.46 14.59 11.72
C LYS A 131 16.50 15.67 11.43
N ASP A 132 17.60 15.69 12.18
CA ASP A 132 18.68 16.67 12.09
C ASP A 132 19.73 16.20 11.08
N SER A 133 20.20 14.96 11.23
CA SER A 133 21.17 14.36 10.30
C SER A 133 20.53 13.75 9.05
N LEU A 134 19.19 13.71 8.97
CA LEU A 134 18.43 13.19 7.83
C LEU A 134 18.79 11.74 7.48
N ILE A 135 18.82 10.85 8.47
CA ILE A 135 19.12 9.43 8.26
C ILE A 135 18.04 8.54 8.85
N VAL A 136 17.80 7.40 8.20
CA VAL A 136 16.88 6.35 8.65
C VAL A 136 17.53 4.97 8.51
N SER A 137 17.29 4.13 9.52
CA SER A 137 17.77 2.75 9.59
C SER A 137 16.69 1.85 10.19
N GLY A 138 16.72 0.57 9.87
CA GLY A 138 15.73 -0.39 10.32
C GLY A 138 15.75 -1.70 9.55
N SER A 139 14.76 -2.54 9.82
CA SER A 139 14.61 -3.86 9.21
C SER A 139 13.19 -4.10 8.73
N PHE A 140 13.02 -5.06 7.82
CA PHE A 140 11.73 -5.41 7.26
C PHE A 140 11.65 -6.88 6.85
N ILE A 141 10.43 -7.40 6.88
CA ILE A 141 10.06 -8.68 6.28
C ILE A 141 8.63 -8.56 5.79
N PHE A 142 8.37 -8.99 4.55
CA PHE A 142 7.00 -8.98 4.03
C PHE A 142 6.77 -10.03 2.96
N TYR A 143 5.51 -10.44 2.85
CA TYR A 143 4.94 -11.23 1.78
C TYR A 143 4.14 -10.29 0.89
N ALA A 144 4.44 -10.28 -0.41
CA ALA A 144 3.74 -9.46 -1.37
C ALA A 144 2.99 -10.35 -2.37
N TYR A 145 1.77 -9.97 -2.73
CA TYR A 145 0.89 -10.74 -3.64
C TYR A 145 0.79 -10.05 -4.99
N ASN A 146 0.88 -10.83 -6.08
CA ASN A 146 0.63 -10.36 -7.44
C ASN A 146 -0.78 -10.78 -7.87
N LEU A 147 -1.66 -9.80 -8.07
CA LEU A 147 -3.06 -10.02 -8.45
C LEU A 147 -3.24 -10.62 -9.84
N ARG A 148 -2.26 -10.50 -10.73
CA ARG A 148 -2.31 -11.01 -12.10
C ARG A 148 -1.94 -12.49 -12.14
N THR A 149 -0.80 -12.83 -11.56
CA THR A 149 -0.26 -14.20 -11.54
C THR A 149 -0.87 -15.05 -10.43
N LYS A 150 -1.55 -14.42 -9.46
CA LYS A 150 -2.10 -15.06 -8.26
C LYS A 150 -1.04 -15.75 -7.40
N THR A 151 0.18 -15.21 -7.40
CA THR A 151 1.31 -15.74 -6.63
C THR A 151 1.76 -14.77 -5.55
N THR A 152 2.35 -15.33 -4.50
CA THR A 152 3.06 -14.58 -3.45
C THR A 152 4.56 -14.62 -3.67
N ILE A 153 5.25 -13.61 -3.18
CA ILE A 153 6.71 -13.59 -3.06
C ILE A 153 7.10 -13.16 -1.65
N THR A 154 8.11 -13.83 -1.10
CA THR A 154 8.66 -13.53 0.23
C THR A 154 9.86 -12.60 0.08
N ILE A 155 9.85 -11.52 0.85
CA ILE A 155 10.98 -10.61 1.05
C ILE A 155 11.38 -10.75 2.51
N SER A 156 12.50 -11.40 2.77
CA SER A 156 12.98 -11.77 4.11
C SER A 156 14.35 -11.16 4.39
N GLU A 157 14.77 -11.18 5.65
CA GLU A 157 16.09 -10.68 6.09
C GLU A 157 16.38 -9.25 5.57
N GLY A 158 15.34 -8.42 5.46
CA GLY A 158 15.45 -7.06 4.95
C GLY A 158 16.08 -6.15 6.00
N ASP A 159 17.12 -5.42 5.61
CA ASP A 159 17.78 -4.42 6.43
C ASP A 159 18.06 -3.17 5.59
N PHE A 160 17.93 -2.00 6.19
CA PHE A 160 18.37 -0.74 5.62
C PHE A 160 19.11 0.07 6.68
N SER A 161 20.25 0.63 6.31
CA SER A 161 21.14 1.30 7.26
C SER A 161 21.68 2.60 6.68
N ASN A 162 21.65 3.65 7.50
CA ASN A 162 22.20 4.97 7.20
C ASN A 162 21.66 5.57 5.89
N ILE A 163 20.39 5.34 5.57
CA ILE A 163 19.80 5.86 4.34
C ILE A 163 19.56 7.36 4.48
N SER A 164 20.18 8.14 3.60
CA SER A 164 19.97 9.58 3.52
C SER A 164 18.54 9.92 3.11
N ILE A 165 17.92 10.83 3.86
CA ILE A 165 16.54 11.29 3.69
C ILE A 165 16.53 12.59 2.91
N THR A 166 15.87 12.59 1.77
CA THR A 166 15.47 13.82 1.08
C THR A 166 14.16 14.31 1.69
N LYS A 167 14.17 15.49 2.31
CA LYS A 167 12.93 16.15 2.77
C LYS A 167 12.23 16.76 1.56
N GLU A 168 10.97 16.41 1.40
CA GLU A 168 10.09 17.05 0.45
C GLU A 168 8.96 17.74 1.21
N SER A 169 8.61 18.95 0.76
CA SER A 169 7.41 19.61 1.27
C SER A 169 6.18 18.92 0.68
N TYR A 170 5.13 18.77 1.49
CA TYR A 170 3.79 18.55 0.95
C TYR A 170 3.53 19.57 -0.15
N PRO A 171 2.72 19.22 -1.18
CA PRO A 171 2.16 20.27 -2.01
C PRO A 171 1.46 21.25 -1.07
N LYS A 172 1.87 22.53 -1.09
CA LYS A 172 1.28 23.56 -0.23
C LYS A 172 -0.25 23.57 -0.39
N LEU A 173 -0.68 23.34 -1.62
CA LEU A 173 -2.04 23.06 -2.04
C LEU A 173 -1.99 22.06 -3.19
N GLY A 174 -2.93 21.12 -3.24
CA GLY A 174 -3.14 20.27 -4.41
C GLY A 174 -2.57 18.86 -4.26
N MET A 175 -2.04 18.32 -5.36
CA MET A 175 -1.64 16.91 -5.44
C MET A 175 -0.27 16.76 -6.10
N ARG A 176 0.45 15.68 -5.74
CA ARG A 176 1.63 15.19 -6.43
C ARG A 176 1.64 13.67 -6.49
N ALA A 177 2.25 13.10 -7.51
CA ALA A 177 2.47 11.66 -7.64
C ALA A 177 3.59 11.39 -8.66
N TYR A 178 4.00 10.14 -8.78
CA TYR A 178 4.83 9.67 -9.89
C TYR A 178 4.02 8.79 -10.81
N ILE A 179 3.99 9.13 -12.10
CA ILE A 179 3.27 8.41 -13.15
C ILE A 179 4.29 7.93 -14.17
N GLY A 180 4.46 6.61 -14.29
CA GLY A 180 5.50 6.04 -15.14
C GLY A 180 6.91 6.56 -14.79
N GLY A 181 7.17 6.79 -13.51
CA GLY A 181 8.44 7.34 -13.01
C GLY A 181 8.64 8.85 -13.21
N LYS A 182 7.71 9.56 -13.84
CA LYS A 182 7.76 11.01 -13.99
C LYS A 182 6.94 11.70 -12.90
N LEU A 183 7.50 12.77 -12.33
CA LEU A 183 6.79 13.58 -11.36
C LEU A 183 5.59 14.28 -12.03
N TRP A 184 4.42 14.05 -11.47
CA TRP A 184 3.17 14.72 -11.81
C TRP A 184 2.75 15.60 -10.63
N THR A 185 2.36 16.84 -10.92
CA THR A 185 1.90 17.80 -9.89
C THR A 185 0.68 18.56 -10.35
N SER A 186 -0.19 18.89 -9.42
CA SER A 186 -1.41 19.66 -9.62
C SER A 186 -1.49 20.72 -8.54
N ALA A 187 -1.27 21.99 -8.91
CA ALA A 187 -1.30 23.11 -7.96
C ALA A 187 -2.72 23.41 -7.45
N THR A 188 -3.73 23.04 -8.24
CA THR A 188 -5.15 23.18 -7.91
C THR A 188 -5.75 21.79 -7.87
N ALA A 189 -6.33 21.38 -6.75
CA ALA A 189 -7.20 20.22 -6.72
C ALA A 189 -8.49 20.58 -6.00
N ILE A 190 -9.58 20.07 -6.55
CA ILE A 190 -10.94 20.36 -6.10
C ILE A 190 -11.44 19.13 -5.36
N GLY A 191 -11.96 19.34 -4.16
CA GLY A 191 -12.64 18.32 -3.38
C GLY A 191 -14.12 18.62 -3.28
N THR A 192 -14.96 17.58 -3.34
CA THR A 192 -16.35 17.67 -2.90
C THR A 192 -16.65 16.63 -1.83
N ILE A 193 -17.58 16.94 -0.95
CA ILE A 193 -18.08 16.04 0.09
C ILE A 193 -19.62 16.09 0.11
N SER A 194 -20.25 14.95 -0.08
CA SER A 194 -21.68 14.76 0.13
C SER A 194 -21.91 13.94 1.39
N ASP A 195 -23.16 13.55 1.68
CA ASP A 195 -23.48 12.71 2.84
C ASP A 195 -22.87 11.29 2.75
N SER A 196 -22.45 10.84 1.56
CA SER A 196 -22.00 9.47 1.33
C SER A 196 -20.69 9.34 0.55
N ALA A 197 -20.12 10.44 0.07
CA ALA A 197 -18.90 10.36 -0.73
C ALA A 197 -18.00 11.60 -0.62
N ILE A 198 -16.70 11.35 -0.74
CA ILE A 198 -15.69 12.35 -1.05
C ILE A 198 -15.23 12.14 -2.48
N THR A 199 -15.12 13.21 -3.27
CA THR A 199 -14.41 13.18 -4.54
C THR A 199 -13.25 14.16 -4.49
N ILE A 200 -12.11 13.77 -5.05
CA ILE A 200 -10.93 14.64 -5.19
C ILE A 200 -10.44 14.54 -6.62
N ARG A 201 -10.21 15.69 -7.25
CA ARG A 201 -9.70 15.82 -8.61
C ARG A 201 -8.52 16.79 -8.65
N GLY A 202 -7.40 16.34 -9.18
CA GLY A 202 -6.28 17.19 -9.57
C GLY A 202 -6.12 17.19 -11.10
N GLU A 203 -5.69 18.32 -11.63
CA GLU A 203 -5.38 18.54 -13.04
C GLU A 203 -4.09 19.37 -13.14
N ASN A 204 -3.14 18.92 -13.96
CA ASN A 204 -1.90 19.67 -14.19
C ASN A 204 -2.00 20.60 -15.40
N ALA A 205 -0.92 21.35 -15.67
CA ALA A 205 -0.87 22.30 -16.80
C ALA A 205 -1.00 21.63 -18.19
N ASN A 206 -0.76 20.32 -18.29
CA ASN A 206 -0.90 19.55 -19.53
C ASN A 206 -2.33 18.98 -19.71
N GLY A 207 -3.24 19.24 -18.77
CA GLY A 207 -4.59 18.67 -18.75
C GLY A 207 -4.64 17.20 -18.32
N GLU A 208 -3.55 16.64 -17.79
CA GLU A 208 -3.55 15.30 -17.19
C GLU A 208 -4.31 15.33 -15.87
N GLN A 209 -5.20 14.36 -15.64
CA GLN A 209 -6.10 14.38 -14.49
C GLN A 209 -5.98 13.11 -13.65
N ILE A 210 -5.87 13.29 -12.33
CA ILE A 210 -6.12 12.22 -11.35
C ILE A 210 -7.44 12.53 -10.66
N TYR A 211 -8.34 11.57 -10.65
CA TYR A 211 -9.62 11.67 -9.94
C TYR A 211 -9.83 10.41 -9.12
N PHE A 212 -10.32 10.56 -7.88
CA PHE A 212 -10.82 9.43 -7.11
C PHE A 212 -12.12 9.79 -6.37
N GLN A 213 -12.99 8.78 -6.27
CA GLN A 213 -14.24 8.82 -5.54
C GLN A 213 -14.18 7.79 -4.41
N ILE A 214 -14.40 8.28 -3.20
CA ILE A 214 -14.46 7.49 -1.99
C ILE A 214 -15.91 7.51 -1.51
N CYS A 215 -16.62 6.38 -1.60
CA CYS A 215 -17.98 6.21 -1.07
C CYS A 215 -18.02 6.10 0.47
N ASN A 216 -17.34 7.03 1.14
CA ASN A 216 -17.33 7.25 2.58
C ASN A 216 -16.82 8.69 2.82
N VAL A 217 -17.13 9.27 3.98
CA VAL A 217 -16.78 10.64 4.36
C VAL A 217 -15.78 10.70 5.52
N LEU A 218 -15.33 9.54 6.00
CA LEU A 218 -14.47 9.43 7.17
C LEU A 218 -12.98 9.49 6.81
N GLN A 219 -12.15 9.62 7.85
CA GLN A 219 -10.72 9.38 7.75
C GLN A 219 -10.50 7.86 7.82
N ASP A 220 -9.97 7.26 6.76
CA ASP A 220 -9.70 5.82 6.71
C ASP A 220 -8.79 5.46 5.51
N ILE A 221 -8.57 4.16 5.34
CA ILE A 221 -7.89 3.54 4.22
C ILE A 221 -8.94 2.90 3.30
N TYR A 222 -8.94 3.32 2.05
CA TYR A 222 -9.93 2.92 1.07
C TYR A 222 -9.26 2.14 -0.05
N ALA A 223 -9.62 0.86 -0.18
CA ALA A 223 -9.14 0.02 -1.26
C ALA A 223 -9.79 0.43 -2.60
N LEU A 224 -8.98 0.53 -3.65
CA LEU A 224 -9.39 0.88 -5.01
C LEU A 224 -9.26 -0.33 -5.93
N ASN A 225 -10.31 -1.14 -6.03
CA ASN A 225 -10.33 -2.35 -6.87
C ASN A 225 -11.74 -2.64 -7.41
N SER A 226 -11.87 -3.70 -8.21
CA SER A 226 -13.13 -4.11 -8.83
C SER A 226 -14.22 -4.56 -7.85
N GLN A 227 -13.89 -4.91 -6.61
CA GLN A 227 -14.87 -5.29 -5.58
C GLN A 227 -15.31 -4.11 -4.69
N SER A 228 -14.57 -3.00 -4.75
CA SER A 228 -14.80 -1.82 -3.92
C SER A 228 -15.78 -0.85 -4.59
N CYS A 229 -16.55 -0.13 -3.79
CA CYS A 229 -17.33 1.02 -4.26
C CYS A 229 -16.44 2.27 -4.46
N HIS A 230 -15.21 2.27 -3.95
CA HIS A 230 -14.21 3.31 -4.18
C HIS A 230 -13.48 3.06 -5.49
N TRP A 231 -13.22 4.12 -6.26
CA TRP A 231 -12.52 3.99 -7.53
C TRP A 231 -11.74 5.26 -7.87
N ALA A 232 -10.79 5.11 -8.78
CA ALA A 232 -10.00 6.18 -9.32
C ALA A 232 -9.93 6.08 -10.85
N ARG A 233 -9.70 7.22 -11.49
CA ARG A 233 -9.38 7.31 -12.91
C ARG A 233 -8.21 8.24 -13.17
N TYR A 234 -7.51 7.95 -14.26
CA TYR A 234 -6.49 8.82 -14.82
C TYR A 234 -6.79 9.13 -16.29
N ILE A 235 -6.63 10.40 -16.68
CA ILE A 235 -6.72 10.85 -18.07
C ILE A 235 -5.36 11.44 -18.45
N ALA A 236 -4.77 10.96 -19.55
CA ALA A 236 -3.39 11.27 -19.94
C ALA A 236 -3.23 12.62 -20.65
N GLY A 237 -4.31 13.38 -20.83
CA GLY A 237 -4.30 14.74 -21.36
C GLY A 237 -5.42 15.00 -22.36
N SER A 238 -5.42 16.19 -22.95
CA SER A 238 -6.45 16.62 -23.90
C SER A 238 -6.43 15.85 -25.22
N SER A 239 -5.28 15.29 -25.61
CA SER A 239 -5.13 14.48 -26.82
C SER A 239 -5.45 12.99 -26.62
N ASP A 240 -5.47 12.50 -25.37
CA ASP A 240 -5.82 11.13 -25.02
C ASP A 240 -6.82 11.15 -23.86
N THR A 241 -8.09 11.31 -24.23
CA THR A 241 -9.20 11.43 -23.29
C THR A 241 -9.72 10.08 -22.82
N ILE A 242 -9.12 8.95 -23.26
CA ILE A 242 -9.59 7.63 -22.88
C ILE A 242 -9.01 7.27 -21.50
N PRO A 243 -9.85 7.16 -20.45
CA PRO A 243 -9.37 7.01 -19.09
C PRO A 243 -8.82 5.61 -18.79
N TYR A 244 -7.85 5.58 -17.88
CA TYR A 244 -7.53 4.40 -17.09
C TYR A 244 -8.43 4.39 -15.85
N PHE A 245 -8.84 3.20 -15.40
CA PHE A 245 -9.65 3.05 -14.18
C PHE A 245 -9.00 2.07 -13.21
N SER A 246 -9.20 2.26 -11.90
CA SER A 246 -8.72 1.35 -10.84
C SER A 246 -9.62 0.14 -10.60
N ASN A 247 -10.81 0.10 -11.20
CA ASN A 247 -11.82 -0.95 -11.00
C ASN A 247 -12.22 -1.68 -12.31
N SER A 248 -11.51 -1.41 -13.42
CA SER A 248 -11.79 -2.00 -14.73
C SER A 248 -11.23 -3.43 -14.93
N SER A 249 -10.45 -3.94 -13.98
CA SER A 249 -9.88 -5.29 -14.02
C SER A 249 -9.71 -5.86 -12.61
N ALA A 250 -9.84 -7.18 -12.45
CA ALA A 250 -9.56 -7.89 -11.21
C ALA A 250 -8.06 -8.04 -10.91
N THR A 251 -7.20 -7.59 -11.83
CA THR A 251 -5.72 -7.67 -11.72
C THR A 251 -5.07 -6.36 -11.29
N ILE A 252 -5.85 -5.29 -11.14
CA ILE A 252 -5.40 -3.98 -10.67
C ILE A 252 -5.95 -3.70 -9.27
N ASN A 253 -5.21 -2.89 -8.52
CA ASN A 253 -5.63 -2.44 -7.21
C ASN A 253 -4.91 -1.14 -6.83
N GLY A 254 -5.39 -0.49 -5.80
CA GLY A 254 -4.77 0.67 -5.20
C GLY A 254 -5.32 0.90 -3.80
N LYS A 255 -4.83 1.94 -3.17
CA LYS A 255 -5.45 2.49 -1.98
C LYS A 255 -5.34 4.00 -1.96
N VAL A 256 -6.33 4.62 -1.32
CA VAL A 256 -6.29 6.02 -0.89
C VAL A 256 -6.36 6.01 0.63
N VAL A 257 -5.46 6.73 1.27
CA VAL A 257 -5.47 6.96 2.71
C VAL A 257 -5.88 8.41 2.93
N ILE A 258 -7.05 8.64 3.51
CA ILE A 258 -7.47 9.95 3.99
C ILE A 258 -6.97 10.09 5.42
N SER A 259 -5.84 10.75 5.61
CA SER A 259 -5.15 10.78 6.91
C SER A 259 -5.68 11.85 7.84
N ASN A 260 -6.31 12.90 7.30
CA ASN A 260 -7.01 13.92 8.08
C ASN A 260 -8.03 14.66 7.21
N ILE A 261 -9.13 15.03 7.85
CA ILE A 261 -10.15 15.97 7.39
C ILE A 261 -10.32 16.95 8.55
N SER A 262 -9.88 18.20 8.37
CA SER A 262 -9.98 19.21 9.42
C SER A 262 -11.43 19.61 9.69
N ALA A 263 -11.67 20.33 10.79
CA ALA A 263 -12.98 20.93 11.09
C ALA A 263 -13.47 21.87 9.96
N ASP A 264 -12.54 22.51 9.25
CA ASP A 264 -12.83 23.33 8.08
C ASP A 264 -12.94 22.50 6.78
N SER A 265 -13.16 21.20 6.86
CA SER A 265 -13.30 20.31 5.69
C SER A 265 -12.10 20.37 4.75
N VAL A 266 -10.88 20.46 5.29
CA VAL A 266 -9.64 20.39 4.51
C VAL A 266 -9.07 18.98 4.62
N ALA A 267 -8.98 18.29 3.48
CA ALA A 267 -8.49 16.93 3.39
C ALA A 267 -7.00 16.86 3.04
N GLN A 268 -6.33 15.86 3.62
CA GLN A 268 -4.96 15.47 3.31
C GLN A 268 -4.85 13.94 3.32
N GLY A 269 -3.87 13.42 2.60
CA GLY A 269 -3.71 12.00 2.49
C GLY A 269 -2.67 11.56 1.47
N SER A 270 -2.69 10.26 1.19
CA SER A 270 -1.77 9.61 0.25
C SER A 270 -2.49 8.57 -0.60
N PHE A 271 -1.87 8.18 -1.70
CA PHE A 271 -2.43 7.16 -2.58
C PHE A 271 -1.37 6.42 -3.38
N ILE A 272 -1.69 5.19 -3.73
CA ILE A 272 -0.97 4.35 -4.68
C ILE A 272 -2.00 3.59 -5.51
N ILE A 273 -1.88 3.62 -6.82
CA ILE A 273 -2.94 3.13 -7.70
C ILE A 273 -2.36 2.44 -8.93
N SER A 274 -2.72 1.18 -9.12
CA SER A 274 -2.65 0.51 -10.41
C SER A 274 -3.96 0.70 -11.17
N MET A 275 -3.88 1.03 -12.45
CA MET A 275 -5.05 1.24 -13.29
C MET A 275 -4.93 0.49 -14.60
N TYR A 276 -6.08 0.18 -15.21
CA TYR A 276 -6.18 -0.52 -16.50
C TYR A 276 -7.09 0.26 -17.45
N ARG A 277 -6.66 0.34 -18.71
CA ARG A 277 -7.45 0.90 -19.80
C ARG A 277 -7.86 -0.21 -20.75
N SER A 278 -9.17 -0.46 -20.83
CA SER A 278 -9.72 -1.60 -21.56
C SER A 278 -9.62 -1.47 -23.08
N SER A 279 -9.63 -0.24 -23.61
CA SER A 279 -9.59 0.02 -25.06
C SER A 279 -8.29 -0.46 -25.72
N ASP A 280 -7.15 -0.33 -25.04
CA ASP A 280 -5.84 -0.70 -25.56
C ASP A 280 -5.08 -1.70 -24.67
N LYS A 281 -5.77 -2.23 -23.65
CA LYS A 281 -5.26 -3.23 -22.70
C LYS A 281 -3.99 -2.81 -21.96
N LYS A 282 -3.78 -1.50 -21.77
CA LYS A 282 -2.60 -0.98 -21.05
C LYS A 282 -2.83 -0.86 -19.55
N ASN A 283 -1.75 -1.10 -18.80
CA ASN A 283 -1.69 -0.82 -17.37
C ASN A 283 -0.93 0.48 -17.11
N LEU A 284 -1.28 1.15 -16.01
CA LEU A 284 -0.59 2.33 -15.50
C LEU A 284 -0.38 2.17 -13.99
N GLN A 285 0.77 2.65 -13.50
CA GLN A 285 1.05 2.73 -12.07
C GLN A 285 1.23 4.20 -11.68
N ILE A 286 0.54 4.59 -10.62
CA ILE A 286 0.69 5.87 -9.94
C ILE A 286 1.21 5.59 -8.54
N THR A 287 2.41 6.07 -8.25
CA THR A 287 3.12 5.81 -6.98
C THR A 287 3.42 7.12 -6.25
N GLN A 288 3.75 7.00 -4.96
CA GLN A 288 4.12 8.14 -4.11
C GLN A 288 3.10 9.30 -4.17
N GLY A 289 1.82 8.96 -4.29
CA GLY A 289 0.74 9.92 -4.41
C GLY A 289 0.47 10.61 -3.07
N LEU A 290 0.40 11.93 -3.09
CA LEU A 290 0.08 12.77 -1.94
C LEU A 290 -0.92 13.85 -2.34
N PHE A 291 -1.84 14.18 -1.44
CA PHE A 291 -2.69 15.36 -1.56
C PHE A 291 -2.73 16.09 -0.23
N ASN A 292 -2.76 17.42 -0.28
CA ASN A 292 -2.74 18.26 0.89
C ASN A 292 -3.48 19.57 0.65
N GLY A 293 -4.15 20.06 1.68
CA GLY A 293 -4.88 21.32 1.63
C GLY A 293 -6.14 21.29 0.76
N ILE A 294 -6.71 20.12 0.48
CA ILE A 294 -7.86 20.02 -0.42
C ILE A 294 -9.13 20.42 0.31
N LYS A 295 -9.66 21.62 0.03
CA LYS A 295 -10.97 22.04 0.55
C LYS A 295 -12.06 21.16 -0.06
N LEU A 296 -12.84 20.53 0.80
CA LEU A 296 -14.02 19.76 0.41
C LEU A 296 -15.24 20.69 0.42
N HIS A 297 -15.84 20.89 -0.74
CA HIS A 297 -17.06 21.68 -0.93
C HIS A 297 -18.29 20.78 -0.86
N ARG A 298 -19.38 21.24 -0.22
CA ARG A 298 -20.68 20.59 -0.27
C ARG A 298 -21.43 20.95 -1.55
#